data_AF-A0A6G1PJI8-F1
#
_entry.id   AF-A0A6G1PJI8-F1
#
_cell.length_a   1.000
_cell.length_b   1.000
_cell.length_c   1.000
_cell.angle_alpha   90.00
_cell.angle_beta   90.00
_cell.angle_gamma   90.00
#
_symmetry.space_group_name_H-M   'P 1'
#
loop_
_entity.id
_entity.type
_entity.pdbx_description
1 polymer ?
#
loop_
_entity_poly.entity_id
_entity_poly.type
_entity_poly.pdbx_seq_one_letter_code
_entity_poly.pdbx_strand_id
1 'polypeptide(L)'
;MTQTQNGAAFDAISVHNFSEKILEQVIHFHVMKLSGGFFLWVGSSPVLSNLAVSMSSRFDSMPLSTLVIGDPSNTAPNSLAQRLAKKTKKQVFVSYSLPMTDSNLSLLVEDRIKKELELHPEHF
;
A
#
# COMPACT_ATOMS: atom_id res chain seq x y z
N MET A 1 37.36 -8.09 24.20
CA MET A 1 36.73 -6.93 23.52
C MET A 1 35.45 -7.43 22.88
N THR A 2 34.33 -7.18 23.54
CA THR A 2 32.97 -7.54 23.11
C THR A 2 32.53 -6.57 22.00
N GLN A 3 32.47 -7.04 20.75
CA GLN A 3 31.77 -6.32 19.69
C GLN A 3 30.27 -6.62 19.81
N THR A 4 29.52 -5.65 20.29
CA THR A 4 28.06 -5.57 20.14
C THR A 4 27.71 -5.32 18.68
N GLN A 5 27.34 -6.36 17.94
CA GLN A 5 26.65 -6.20 16.66
C GLN A 5 25.19 -5.78 16.91
N ASN A 6 24.97 -4.47 17.11
CA ASN A 6 23.66 -3.87 16.89
C ASN A 6 23.53 -3.53 15.41
N GLY A 7 23.42 -4.56 14.56
CA GLY A 7 23.01 -4.40 13.17
C GLY A 7 21.52 -4.69 13.09
N ALA A 8 20.67 -3.68 12.93
CA ALA A 8 19.29 -3.93 12.51
C ALA A 8 19.36 -4.74 11.21
N ALA A 9 18.80 -5.95 11.20
CA ALA A 9 18.75 -6.78 10.00
C ALA A 9 17.95 -6.00 8.94
N PHE A 10 18.64 -5.48 7.94
CA PHE A 10 17.99 -4.84 6.80
C PHE A 10 17.38 -5.94 5.94
N ASP A 11 16.06 -6.05 5.97
CA ASP A 11 15.33 -6.92 5.05
C ASP A 11 15.60 -6.45 3.61
N ALA A 12 16.03 -7.37 2.75
CA ALA A 12 16.24 -7.07 1.34
C ALA A 12 14.93 -6.61 0.70
N ILE A 13 15.00 -5.59 -0.15
CA ILE A 13 13.84 -5.13 -0.93
C ILE A 13 13.41 -6.29 -1.84
N SER A 14 12.14 -6.68 -1.73
CA SER A 14 11.52 -7.68 -2.58
C SER A 14 10.30 -7.10 -3.27
N VAL A 15 9.98 -7.65 -4.44
CA VAL A 15 8.84 -7.22 -5.25
C VAL A 15 7.90 -8.41 -5.44
N HIS A 16 6.61 -8.17 -5.22
CA HIS A 16 5.53 -9.12 -5.48
C HIS A 16 4.52 -8.48 -6.42
N ASN A 17 4.14 -9.20 -7.46
CA ASN A 17 3.28 -8.70 -8.52
C ASN A 17 2.13 -9.66 -8.70
N PHE A 18 0.92 -9.13 -8.79
CA PHE A 18 -0.26 -9.90 -9.13
C PHE A 18 -1.22 -9.05 -9.95
N SER A 19 -2.18 -9.70 -10.58
CA SER A 19 -3.18 -9.03 -11.40
C SER A 19 -4.50 -9.77 -11.28
N GLU A 20 -5.59 -9.03 -11.36
CA GLU A 20 -6.92 -9.62 -11.34
C GLU A 20 -7.84 -8.88 -12.30
N LYS A 21 -8.71 -9.64 -12.95
CA LYS A 21 -9.81 -9.07 -13.72
C LYS A 21 -10.93 -8.73 -12.75
N ILE A 22 -11.15 -7.43 -12.54
CA ILE A 22 -12.21 -6.89 -11.69
C ILE A 22 -13.20 -6.18 -12.59
N LEU A 23 -14.46 -6.63 -12.59
CA LEU A 23 -15.46 -6.24 -13.58
C LEU A 23 -14.97 -6.54 -15.01
N GLU A 24 -14.87 -5.52 -15.87
CA GLU A 24 -14.39 -5.64 -17.25
C GLU A 24 -12.93 -5.17 -17.42
N GLN A 25 -12.25 -4.79 -16.32
CA GLN A 25 -10.91 -4.22 -16.37
C GLN A 25 -9.88 -5.15 -15.70
N VAL A 26 -8.69 -5.25 -16.31
CA VAL A 26 -7.55 -5.92 -15.67
C VAL A 26 -6.83 -4.90 -14.82
N ILE A 27 -6.74 -5.19 -13.52
CA ILE A 27 -6.05 -4.35 -12.55
C ILE A 27 -4.75 -5.04 -12.16
N HIS A 28 -3.68 -4.27 -12.17
CA HIS A 28 -2.35 -4.72 -11.79
C HIS A 28 -1.99 -4.18 -10.41
N PHE A 29 -1.30 -5.01 -9.64
CA PHE A 29 -0.84 -4.71 -8.30
C PHE A 29 0.65 -4.98 -8.21
N HIS A 30 1.41 -3.99 -7.76
CA HIS A 30 2.84 -4.11 -7.52
C HIS A 30 3.13 -3.77 -6.07
N VAL A 31 3.65 -4.74 -5.33
CA VAL A 31 4.04 -4.60 -3.93
C VAL A 31 5.56 -4.60 -3.87
N MET A 32 6.13 -3.58 -3.24
CA MET A 32 7.55 -3.53 -2.92
C MET A 32 7.70 -3.52 -1.40
N LYS A 33 8.22 -4.61 -0.87
CA LYS A 33 8.51 -4.74 0.56
C LYS A 33 9.72 -3.88 0.92
N LEU A 34 9.58 -3.09 1.98
CA LEU A 34 10.61 -2.22 2.53
C LEU A 34 10.88 -2.61 3.99
N SER A 35 12.00 -2.13 4.55
CA SER A 35 12.25 -2.31 5.98
C SER A 35 11.21 -1.55 6.81
N GLY A 36 10.35 -2.27 7.52
CA GLY A 36 9.30 -1.69 8.38
C GLY A 36 8.04 -1.19 7.63
N GLY A 37 7.91 -1.50 6.34
CA GLY A 37 6.81 -1.01 5.52
C GLY A 37 6.72 -1.64 4.15
N PHE A 38 5.80 -1.15 3.32
CA PHE A 38 5.73 -1.54 1.92
C PHE A 38 5.16 -0.41 1.08
N PHE A 39 5.48 -0.47 -0.20
CA PHE A 39 4.88 0.35 -1.24
C PHE A 39 3.92 -0.53 -2.06
N LEU A 40 2.71 -0.05 -2.27
CA LEU A 40 1.68 -0.68 -3.08
C LEU A 40 1.32 0.25 -4.22
N TRP A 41 1.44 -0.23 -5.44
CA TRP A 41 0.91 0.42 -6.62
C TRP A 41 -0.28 -0.35 -7.15
N VAL A 42 -1.30 0.39 -7.57
CA VAL A 42 -2.54 -0.13 -8.13
C VAL A 42 -2.91 0.66 -9.37
N GLY A 43 -3.04 -0.01 -10.51
CA GLY A 43 -3.38 0.66 -11.76
C GLY A 43 -3.66 -0.29 -12.92
N SER A 44 -4.18 0.27 -14.00
CA SER A 44 -4.42 -0.40 -15.29
C SER A 44 -3.46 0.06 -16.40
N SER A 45 -2.59 1.03 -16.10
CA SER A 45 -1.57 1.58 -17.01
C SER A 45 -0.36 2.00 -16.17
N PRO A 46 0.88 1.88 -16.67
CA PRO A 46 2.12 2.03 -15.90
C PRO A 46 2.45 3.50 -15.56
N VAL A 47 1.54 4.14 -14.83
CA VAL A 47 1.66 5.53 -14.37
C VAL A 47 1.71 5.53 -12.86
N LEU A 48 2.66 6.27 -12.30
CA LEU A 48 2.69 6.56 -10.87
C LEU A 48 1.87 7.83 -10.61
N SER A 49 0.70 7.71 -10.00
CA SER A 49 -0.13 8.87 -9.63
C SER A 49 -0.83 8.66 -8.29
N ASN A 50 -1.28 9.77 -7.70
CA ASN A 50 -2.06 9.78 -6.45
C ASN A 50 -1.38 8.92 -5.38
N LEU A 51 -0.12 9.23 -5.07
CA LEU A 51 0.69 8.55 -4.08
C LEU A 51 0.42 9.16 -2.71
N ALA A 52 -0.08 8.35 -1.78
CA ALA A 52 -0.20 8.69 -0.37
C ALA A 52 0.70 7.81 0.50
N VAL A 53 1.06 8.33 1.68
CA VAL A 53 1.75 7.56 2.72
C VAL A 53 0.92 7.60 3.99
N SER A 54 0.87 6.47 4.69
CA SER A 54 0.28 6.39 6.02
C SER A 54 1.15 5.60 6.99
N MET A 55 1.17 6.06 8.24
CA MET A 55 1.93 5.43 9.33
C MET A 55 1.17 5.56 10.65
N SER A 56 1.32 4.56 11.52
CA SER A 56 0.75 4.61 12.85
C SER A 56 1.46 5.65 13.71
N SER A 57 0.68 6.40 14.51
CA SER A 57 1.21 7.33 15.51
C SER A 57 1.26 6.64 16.88
N ARG A 58 2.17 7.05 17.76
CA ARG A 58 2.15 6.62 19.17
C ARG A 58 1.07 7.34 19.98
N PHE A 59 0.53 8.44 19.45
CA PHE A 59 -0.41 9.33 20.12
C PHE A 59 -1.88 9.05 19.74
N ASP A 60 -2.12 8.32 18.65
CA ASP A 60 -3.48 8.02 18.17
C ASP A 60 -3.54 6.59 17.62
N SER A 61 -4.69 5.94 17.85
CA SER A 61 -5.06 4.65 17.29
C SER A 61 -5.29 4.68 15.78
N MET A 62 -5.59 5.86 15.23
CA MET A 62 -5.75 6.07 13.79
C MET A 62 -4.42 6.45 13.14
N PRO A 63 -3.95 5.74 12.10
CA PRO A 63 -2.75 6.13 11.37
C PRO A 63 -2.89 7.52 10.76
N LEU A 64 -1.80 8.29 10.75
CA LEU A 64 -1.74 9.55 10.02
C LEU A 64 -1.55 9.25 8.54
N SER A 65 -2.20 9.98 7.66
CA SER A 65 -2.13 9.79 6.21
C SER A 65 -1.93 11.13 5.52
N THR A 66 -1.02 11.19 4.55
CA THR A 66 -0.75 12.40 3.76
C THR A 66 -0.54 12.05 2.29
N LEU A 67 -1.05 12.91 1.40
CA LEU A 67 -0.81 12.79 -0.03
C LEU A 67 0.59 13.35 -0.34
N VAL A 68 1.39 12.58 -1.05
CA VAL A 68 2.76 12.95 -1.46
C VAL A 68 2.76 13.48 -2.89
N ILE A 69 2.01 12.85 -3.79
CA ILE A 69 1.93 13.21 -5.21
C ILE A 69 0.50 13.02 -5.69
N GLY A 70 -0.06 13.99 -6.41
CA GLY A 70 -1.35 13.85 -7.08
C GLY A 70 -2.33 14.98 -6.73
N ASP A 71 -3.61 14.72 -6.99
CA ASP A 71 -4.68 15.68 -6.73
C ASP A 71 -5.17 15.58 -5.26
N PRO A 72 -5.05 16.65 -4.44
CA PRO A 72 -5.56 16.66 -3.08
C PRO A 72 -7.06 16.43 -2.94
N SER A 73 -7.84 16.65 -4.01
CA SER A 73 -9.28 16.35 -4.03
C SER A 73 -9.55 14.84 -4.02
N ASN A 74 -8.59 14.04 -4.48
CA ASN A 74 -8.69 12.59 -4.48
C ASN A 74 -8.22 12.00 -3.14
N THR A 75 -9.19 11.61 -2.30
CA THR A 75 -8.94 11.04 -0.97
C THR A 75 -8.82 9.52 -0.96
N ALA A 76 -9.02 8.83 -2.10
CA ALA A 76 -8.89 7.37 -2.19
C ALA A 76 -7.52 6.83 -1.78
N PRO A 77 -6.37 7.35 -2.27
CA PRO A 77 -5.07 6.82 -1.89
C PRO A 77 -4.80 7.00 -0.40
N ASN A 78 -5.17 8.15 0.17
CA ASN A 78 -5.03 8.41 1.61
C ASN A 78 -5.85 7.44 2.44
N SER A 79 -7.11 7.24 2.07
CA SER A 79 -8.03 6.36 2.78
C SER A 79 -7.57 4.90 2.73
N LEU A 80 -7.12 4.45 1.56
CA LEU A 80 -6.59 3.09 1.38
C LEU A 80 -5.29 2.89 2.16
N ALA A 81 -4.33 3.82 2.05
CA ALA A 81 -3.08 3.76 2.80
C ALA A 81 -3.33 3.72 4.31
N GLN A 82 -4.28 4.51 4.81
CA GLN A 82 -4.63 4.57 6.23
C GLN A 82 -5.24 3.27 6.74
N ARG A 83 -6.17 2.66 5.98
CA ARG A 83 -6.76 1.37 6.34
C ARG A 83 -5.71 0.25 6.34
N LEU A 84 -4.81 0.24 5.35
CA LEU A 84 -3.72 -0.74 5.26
C LEU A 84 -2.73 -0.57 6.41
N ALA A 85 -2.27 0.65 6.69
CA ALA A 85 -1.38 0.94 7.82
C ALA A 85 -2.02 0.56 9.16
N LYS A 86 -3.34 0.72 9.30
CA LYS A 86 -4.07 0.31 10.49
C LYS A 86 -4.09 -1.21 10.66
N LYS A 87 -4.30 -1.95 9.55
CA LYS A 87 -4.35 -3.42 9.51
C LYS A 87 -2.98 -4.06 9.74
N THR A 88 -1.93 -3.52 9.10
CA THR A 88 -0.58 -4.12 9.13
C THR A 88 0.30 -3.59 10.25
N LYS A 89 -0.05 -2.44 10.86
CA LYS A 89 0.79 -1.71 11.82
C LYS A 89 2.15 -1.29 11.27
N LYS A 90 2.27 -1.20 9.95
CA LYS A 90 3.48 -0.79 9.23
C LYS A 90 3.28 0.57 8.55
N GLN A 91 4.37 1.17 8.09
CA GLN A 91 4.30 2.30 7.17
C GLN A 91 3.90 1.80 5.78
N VAL A 92 2.89 2.42 5.18
CA VAL A 92 2.33 2.01 3.90
C VAL A 92 2.33 3.18 2.93
N PHE A 93 2.91 2.97 1.75
CA PHE A 93 2.81 3.88 0.62
C PHE A 93 1.82 3.28 -0.38
N VAL A 94 0.87 4.07 -0.88
CA VAL A 94 -0.14 3.63 -1.86
C VAL A 94 -0.19 4.60 -3.01
N SER A 95 0.13 4.13 -4.22
CA SER A 95 -0.17 4.82 -5.47
C SER A 95 -1.43 4.22 -6.07
N TYR A 96 -2.42 5.06 -6.33
CA TYR A 96 -3.73 4.62 -6.83
C TYR A 96 -4.10 5.35 -8.13
N SER A 97 -3.92 4.66 -9.25
CA SER A 97 -4.03 5.24 -10.59
C SER A 97 -5.31 4.84 -11.34
N LEU A 98 -6.34 4.38 -10.61
CA LEU A 98 -7.63 4.00 -11.21
C LEU A 98 -8.62 5.18 -11.22
N PRO A 99 -9.53 5.25 -12.21
CA PRO A 99 -10.56 6.28 -12.27
C PRO A 99 -11.47 6.26 -11.03
N MET A 100 -11.70 7.45 -10.45
CA MET A 100 -12.56 7.64 -9.26
C MET A 100 -14.07 7.52 -9.54
N THR A 101 -14.47 7.24 -10.78
CA THR A 101 -15.87 7.22 -11.21
C THR A 101 -16.62 5.97 -10.75
N ASP A 102 -15.92 4.92 -10.31
CA ASP A 102 -16.52 3.65 -9.94
C ASP A 102 -16.17 3.26 -8.48
N SER A 103 -17.08 3.60 -7.57
CA SER A 103 -16.98 3.22 -6.15
C SER A 103 -16.98 1.71 -5.92
N ASN A 104 -17.67 0.93 -6.78
CA ASN A 104 -17.70 -0.52 -6.67
C ASN A 104 -16.34 -1.12 -7.04
N LEU A 105 -15.71 -0.62 -8.10
CA LEU A 105 -14.35 -1.02 -8.47
C LEU A 105 -13.38 -0.79 -7.32
N SER A 106 -13.44 0.37 -6.67
CA SER A 106 -12.55 0.71 -5.55
C SER A 106 -12.71 -0.24 -4.36
N LEU A 107 -13.94 -0.66 -4.06
CA LEU A 107 -14.20 -1.65 -3.01
C LEU A 107 -13.63 -3.03 -3.36
N LEU A 108 -13.88 -3.51 -4.58
CA LEU A 108 -13.39 -4.82 -5.04
C LEU A 108 -11.86 -4.87 -5.08
N VAL A 109 -11.22 -3.79 -5.51
CA VAL A 109 -9.76 -3.63 -5.50
C VAL A 109 -9.21 -3.73 -4.07
N GLU A 110 -9.85 -3.06 -3.12
CA GLU A 110 -9.45 -3.14 -1.72
C GLU A 110 -9.64 -4.55 -1.13
N ASP A 111 -10.75 -5.20 -1.42
CA ASP A 111 -11.01 -6.57 -0.96
C ASP A 111 -9.99 -7.55 -1.56
N ARG A 112 -9.59 -7.34 -2.81
CA ARG A 112 -8.53 -8.12 -3.43
C ARG A 112 -7.18 -7.94 -2.75
N ILE A 113 -6.82 -6.71 -2.38
CA ILE A 113 -5.59 -6.42 -1.62
C ILE A 113 -5.64 -7.09 -0.24
N LYS A 114 -6.78 -6.99 0.46
CA LYS A 114 -6.96 -7.65 1.77
C LYS A 114 -6.79 -9.16 1.68
N LYS A 115 -7.34 -9.77 0.63
CA LYS A 115 -7.19 -11.21 0.38
C LYS A 115 -5.74 -11.59 0.09
N GLU A 116 -5.01 -10.80 -0.71
CA GLU A 116 -3.59 -11.06 -0.95
C GLU A 116 -2.76 -10.93 0.32
N LEU A 117 -3.05 -9.92 1.15
CA LEU A 117 -2.39 -9.70 2.44
C LEU A 117 -2.57 -10.89 3.39
N GLU A 118 -3.73 -11.56 3.34
CA GLU A 118 -4.03 -12.73 4.17
C GLU A 118 -3.40 -14.02 3.64
N LEU A 119 -3.27 -14.15 2.31
CA LEU A 119 -2.67 -15.31 1.66
C LEU A 119 -1.14 -15.27 1.66
N HIS A 120 -0.56 -14.08 1.46
CA HIS A 120 0.87 -13.85 1.27
C HIS A 120 1.40 -12.71 2.15
N PRO A 121 1.26 -12.79 3.49
CA PRO A 121 1.70 -11.73 4.40
C PRO A 121 3.20 -11.43 4.33
N GLU A 122 4.02 -12.36 3.85
CA GLU A 122 5.47 -12.24 3.69
C GLU A 122 5.92 -11.17 2.69
N HIS A 123 5.02 -10.77 1.78
CA HIS A 123 5.30 -9.77 0.75
C HIS A 123 4.95 -8.34 1.17
N PHE A 124 4.26 -8.16 2.29
CA PHE A 124 3.79 -6.87 2.81
C PHE A 124 4.45 -6.51 4.15
#